data_AF-A0AAJ3NLT3-F1
#
_entry.id   AF-A0AAJ3NLT3-F1
#
_cell.length_a   1.000
_cell.length_b   1.000
_cell.length_c   1.000
_cell.angle_alpha   90.00
_cell.angle_beta   90.00
_cell.angle_gamma   90.00
#
_symmetry.space_group_name_H-M   'P 1'
#
loop_
_entity.id
_entity.type
_entity.pdbx_description
1 polymer ?
#
loop_
_entity_poly.entity_id
_entity_poly.type
_entity_poly.pdbx_seq_one_letter_code
_entity_poly.pdbx_strand_id
1 'polypeptide(L)'
;MIDEYKRGHNASDTGLGEPYWRHAAILDAVTISELTSLPTRDNLRAMAAEIGRPYRQVLSAALFDTGYLTAAETMVPRPYDEVLYDVIAALTEAAHLTNQPMRQHSSGKWEPDRDSRAALPIDWAEFVTHALAAAAVNIEGTEQILAGRPGSWEAERVRQTLQSTVGVDDEDLVRQRTELVVIGLWVDRILRDTYDDYRNAELELSRRQDAIPQPDDQPPGPFSPDDTRIAAVDWIRVDENGYLIVEGKVGGARSSGHRTARRPSPEGPDQ
;
A
#
# COMPACT_ATOMS: atom_id res chain seq x y z
N MET A 1 30.38 -21.25 -28.96
CA MET A 1 29.63 -21.75 -27.78
C MET A 1 28.84 -20.65 -27.07
N ILE A 2 29.31 -19.39 -26.99
CA ILE A 2 28.51 -18.23 -26.53
C ILE A 2 27.55 -17.68 -27.61
N ASP A 3 27.92 -17.81 -28.89
CA ASP A 3 27.11 -17.30 -30.03
C ASP A 3 25.94 -18.21 -30.47
N GLU A 4 25.76 -19.36 -29.81
CA GLU A 4 24.66 -20.29 -30.06
C GLU A 4 23.52 -20.10 -29.04
N TYR A 5 23.83 -19.54 -27.86
CA TYR A 5 22.87 -19.21 -26.80
C TYR A 5 22.03 -17.96 -27.12
N LYS A 6 22.64 -16.95 -27.78
CA LYS A 6 21.99 -15.69 -28.17
C LYS A 6 20.95 -15.85 -29.29
N ARG A 7 20.90 -16.99 -29.97
CA ARG A 7 20.03 -17.22 -31.14
C ARG A 7 18.65 -17.79 -30.77
N GLY A 8 18.42 -18.16 -29.52
CA GLY A 8 17.21 -18.89 -29.09
C GLY A 8 16.23 -18.15 -28.18
N HIS A 9 16.60 -17.01 -27.59
CA HIS A 9 15.83 -16.41 -26.51
C HIS A 9 15.43 -14.96 -26.79
N ASN A 10 14.47 -14.79 -27.70
CA ASN A 10 13.58 -13.63 -27.71
C ASN A 10 12.66 -13.75 -26.49
N ALA A 11 13.04 -13.15 -25.36
CA ALA A 11 12.16 -13.06 -24.20
C ALA A 11 10.99 -12.14 -24.54
N SER A 12 9.77 -12.69 -24.47
CA SER A 12 8.51 -12.02 -24.76
C SER A 12 8.03 -11.16 -23.59
N ASP A 13 7.50 -9.98 -23.91
CA ASP A 13 6.71 -9.07 -23.05
C ASP A 13 5.39 -9.69 -22.57
N THR A 14 5.42 -10.69 -21.70
CA THR A 14 4.21 -11.19 -21.05
C THR A 14 4.50 -11.73 -19.66
N GLY A 15 4.26 -10.87 -18.66
CA GLY A 15 4.26 -11.20 -17.24
C GLY A 15 3.29 -10.32 -16.47
N LEU A 16 2.12 -10.02 -17.05
CA LEU A 16 1.02 -9.39 -16.32
C LEU A 16 0.13 -10.48 -15.72
N GLY A 17 0.21 -10.61 -14.39
CA GLY A 17 -0.78 -11.30 -13.58
C GLY A 17 -0.20 -12.43 -12.73
N GLU A 18 0.30 -12.12 -11.53
CA GLU A 18 0.18 -12.90 -10.28
C GLU A 18 0.91 -12.17 -9.11
N PRO A 19 0.66 -12.50 -7.82
CA PRO A 19 0.76 -11.53 -6.71
C PRO A 19 2.21 -11.12 -6.35
N TYR A 20 2.57 -9.91 -6.76
CA TYR A 20 3.93 -9.34 -6.74
C TYR A 20 4.38 -8.68 -5.40
N TRP A 21 3.82 -9.05 -4.25
CA TRP A 21 4.05 -8.26 -3.01
C TRP A 21 5.16 -8.79 -2.08
N ARG A 22 5.79 -9.94 -2.36
CA ARG A 22 7.13 -10.23 -1.83
C ARG A 22 8.12 -9.50 -2.73
N HIS A 23 9.13 -8.85 -2.16
CA HIS A 23 10.23 -8.11 -2.84
C HIS A 23 10.09 -6.60 -3.05
N ALA A 24 8.96 -5.95 -2.74
CA ALA A 24 8.79 -4.51 -2.97
C ALA A 24 9.87 -3.60 -2.31
N ALA A 25 10.42 -4.02 -1.16
CA ALA A 25 11.46 -3.26 -0.45
C ALA A 25 12.90 -3.51 -0.95
N ILE A 26 13.12 -4.48 -1.83
CA ILE A 26 14.44 -4.75 -2.46
C ILE A 26 14.58 -3.90 -3.75
N LEU A 27 13.48 -3.36 -4.27
CA LEU A 27 13.38 -2.84 -5.64
C LEU A 27 13.99 -1.45 -5.88
N ASP A 28 14.12 -0.58 -4.86
CA ASP A 28 14.53 0.82 -5.10
C ASP A 28 16.05 1.01 -5.24
N ALA A 29 16.86 0.02 -4.81
CA ALA A 29 18.33 0.09 -4.90
C ALA A 29 18.91 -0.59 -6.16
N VAL A 30 18.11 -1.41 -6.86
CA VAL A 30 18.56 -2.20 -8.03
C VAL A 30 18.08 -1.59 -9.36
N THR A 31 17.40 -0.44 -9.32
CA THR A 31 17.03 0.30 -10.54
C THR A 31 18.21 1.12 -11.08
N ILE A 32 19.33 0.47 -11.36
CA ILE A 32 20.39 1.02 -12.21
C ILE A 32 20.65 -0.01 -13.31
N SER A 33 20.00 0.23 -14.46
CA SER A 33 20.37 -0.22 -15.81
C SER A 33 20.81 -1.69 -15.98
N GLU A 34 19.98 -2.46 -16.69
CA GLU A 34 20.36 -3.70 -17.42
C GLU A 34 21.63 -4.41 -16.91
N LEU A 35 21.50 -5.20 -15.83
CA LEU A 35 22.60 -6.03 -15.32
C LEU A 35 22.93 -7.13 -16.33
N THR A 36 23.75 -6.78 -17.32
CA THR A 36 24.36 -7.68 -18.30
C THR A 36 25.41 -8.62 -17.66
N SER A 37 25.72 -8.45 -16.37
CA SER A 37 26.57 -9.33 -15.57
C SER A 37 26.17 -9.34 -14.09
N LEU A 38 26.32 -10.49 -13.42
CA LEU A 38 26.08 -10.63 -11.99
C LEU A 38 26.93 -9.65 -11.16
N PRO A 39 26.36 -8.93 -10.17
CA PRO A 39 27.14 -8.12 -9.23
C PRO A 39 28.20 -8.94 -8.50
N THR A 40 29.32 -8.31 -8.14
CA THR A 40 30.38 -8.98 -7.38
C THR A 40 29.90 -9.36 -5.97
N ARG A 41 30.49 -10.41 -5.40
CA ARG A 41 30.18 -10.87 -4.03
C ARG A 41 30.29 -9.75 -2.99
N ASP A 42 31.33 -8.92 -3.10
CA ASP A 42 31.57 -7.83 -2.14
C ASP A 42 30.51 -6.73 -2.27
N ASN A 43 30.05 -6.43 -3.49
CA ASN A 43 28.96 -5.48 -3.70
C ASN A 43 27.65 -5.99 -3.11
N LEU A 44 27.32 -7.27 -3.31
CA LEU A 44 26.12 -7.88 -2.73
C LEU A 44 26.18 -7.91 -1.19
N ARG A 45 27.36 -8.14 -0.60
CA ARG A 45 27.57 -8.07 0.85
C ARG A 45 27.43 -6.65 1.40
N ALA A 46 28.04 -5.67 0.74
CA ALA A 46 27.92 -4.27 1.12
C ALA A 46 26.46 -3.82 1.05
N MET A 47 25.75 -4.17 -0.02
CA MET A 47 24.33 -3.88 -0.17
C MET A 47 23.52 -4.52 0.95
N ALA A 48 23.73 -5.81 1.23
CA ALA A 48 23.04 -6.53 2.32
C ALA A 48 23.21 -5.84 3.68
N ALA A 49 24.42 -5.37 3.99
CA ALA A 49 24.70 -4.60 5.20
C ALA A 49 23.96 -3.26 5.21
N GLU A 50 23.99 -2.52 4.10
CA GLU A 50 23.34 -1.21 3.96
C GLU A 50 21.81 -1.28 4.16
N ILE A 51 21.16 -2.27 3.54
CA ILE A 51 19.70 -2.42 3.61
C ILE A 51 19.23 -3.25 4.82
N GLY A 52 20.15 -3.70 5.66
CA GLY A 52 19.85 -4.53 6.84
C GLY A 52 19.18 -5.86 6.50
N ARG A 53 19.54 -6.49 5.38
CA ARG A 53 18.99 -7.79 4.94
C ARG A 53 20.06 -8.88 4.96
N PRO A 54 19.68 -10.16 5.18
CA PRO A 54 20.61 -11.26 5.06
C PRO A 54 21.22 -11.34 3.65
N TYR A 55 22.53 -11.57 3.56
CA TYR A 55 23.24 -11.70 2.28
C TYR A 55 22.60 -12.73 1.34
N ARG A 56 22.09 -13.84 1.88
CA ARG A 56 21.40 -14.88 1.09
C ARG A 56 20.14 -14.35 0.41
N GLN A 57 19.36 -13.51 1.10
CA GLN A 57 18.15 -12.91 0.51
C GLN A 57 18.50 -11.99 -0.66
N VAL A 58 19.55 -11.18 -0.47
CA VAL A 58 20.08 -10.30 -1.52
C VAL A 58 20.61 -11.09 -2.71
N LEU A 59 21.36 -12.18 -2.46
CA LEU A 59 21.87 -13.07 -3.50
C LEU A 59 20.73 -13.74 -4.27
N SER A 60 19.71 -14.26 -3.58
CA SER A 60 18.55 -14.89 -4.22
C SER A 60 17.79 -13.91 -5.10
N ALA A 61 17.60 -12.67 -4.66
CA ALA A 61 16.99 -11.63 -5.49
C ALA A 61 17.83 -11.32 -6.74
N ALA A 62 19.15 -11.14 -6.59
CA ALA A 62 20.03 -10.87 -7.71
C ALA A 62 20.08 -12.03 -8.73
N LEU A 63 20.03 -13.28 -8.26
CA LEU A 63 19.98 -14.47 -9.13
C LEU A 63 18.63 -14.60 -9.83
N PHE A 64 17.54 -14.18 -9.19
CA PHE A 64 16.21 -14.13 -9.80
C PHE A 64 16.17 -13.10 -10.94
N ASP A 65 16.65 -11.88 -10.70
CA ASP A 65 16.65 -10.79 -11.70
C ASP A 65 17.52 -11.10 -12.91
N THR A 66 18.57 -11.91 -12.73
CA THR A 66 19.47 -12.35 -13.81
C THR A 66 18.98 -13.61 -14.53
N GLY A 67 17.84 -14.19 -14.11
CA GLY A 67 17.26 -15.39 -14.71
C GLY A 67 17.97 -16.70 -14.36
N TYR A 68 18.92 -16.69 -13.42
CA TYR A 68 19.58 -17.90 -12.90
C TYR A 68 18.73 -18.64 -11.86
N LEU A 69 17.72 -17.97 -11.31
CA LEU A 69 16.74 -18.53 -10.38
C LEU A 69 15.34 -18.20 -10.91
N THR A 70 14.50 -19.22 -11.04
CA THR A 70 13.09 -19.03 -11.42
C THR A 70 12.18 -19.00 -10.20
N ALA A 71 10.99 -18.42 -10.35
CA ALA A 71 9.98 -18.40 -9.29
C ALA A 71 9.62 -19.83 -8.84
N ALA A 72 9.50 -20.76 -9.79
CA ALA A 72 9.23 -22.17 -9.51
C ALA A 72 10.32 -22.80 -8.63
N GLU A 73 11.60 -22.52 -8.91
CA GLU A 73 12.72 -23.03 -8.10
C GLU A 73 12.76 -22.43 -6.70
N THR A 74 12.36 -21.16 -6.52
CA THR A 74 12.24 -20.55 -5.18
C THR A 74 11.10 -21.12 -4.34
N MET A 75 10.11 -21.76 -4.99
CA MET A 75 8.96 -22.37 -4.31
C MET A 75 9.21 -23.82 -3.88
N VAL A 76 10.27 -24.46 -4.38
CA VAL A 76 10.63 -25.82 -3.96
C VAL A 76 11.25 -25.78 -2.57
N PRO A 77 10.70 -26.51 -1.56
CA PRO A 77 11.33 -26.61 -0.25
C PRO A 77 12.74 -27.16 -0.35
N ARG A 78 13.66 -26.53 0.39
CA ARG A 78 15.05 -26.97 0.43
C ARG A 78 15.17 -28.32 1.14
N PRO A 79 16.15 -29.17 0.75
CA PRO A 79 16.43 -30.42 1.46
C PRO A 79 16.72 -30.16 2.94
N TYR A 80 16.29 -31.10 3.80
CA TYR A 80 16.48 -31.02 5.25
C TYR A 80 17.94 -30.74 5.64
N ASP A 81 18.89 -31.49 5.09
CA ASP A 81 20.31 -31.38 5.44
C ASP A 81 20.90 -30.01 5.07
N GLU A 82 20.42 -29.38 4.00
CA GLU A 82 20.86 -28.04 3.61
C GLU A 82 20.39 -27.00 4.64
N VAL A 83 19.13 -27.08 5.06
CA VAL A 83 18.57 -26.16 6.07
C VAL A 83 19.25 -26.39 7.42
N LEU A 84 19.45 -27.66 7.81
CA LEU A 84 20.15 -28.00 9.06
C LEU A 84 21.59 -27.49 9.05
N TYR A 85 22.29 -27.59 7.92
CA TYR A 85 23.65 -27.06 7.79
C TYR A 85 23.70 -25.55 8.01
N ASP A 86 22.78 -24.79 7.42
CA ASP A 86 22.67 -23.35 7.65
C ASP A 86 22.43 -23.02 9.13
N VAL A 87 21.56 -23.78 9.81
CA VAL A 87 21.28 -23.60 11.24
C VAL A 87 22.52 -23.88 12.08
N ILE A 88 23.23 -24.99 11.82
CA ILE A 88 24.47 -25.32 12.52
C ILE A 88 25.52 -24.23 12.31
N ALA A 89 25.68 -23.76 11.07
CA ALA A 89 26.63 -22.70 10.74
C ALA A 89 26.29 -21.41 11.49
N ALA A 90 25.02 -20.98 11.49
CA ALA A 90 24.57 -19.76 12.16
C ALA A 90 24.74 -19.85 13.69
N LEU A 91 24.39 -20.99 14.30
CA LEU A 91 24.57 -21.21 15.74
C LEU A 91 26.05 -21.25 16.15
N THR A 92 26.89 -21.82 15.30
CA THR A 92 28.35 -21.84 15.49
C THR A 92 28.95 -20.45 15.34
N GLU A 93 28.51 -19.68 14.34
CA GLU A 93 28.91 -18.28 14.16
C GLU A 93 28.51 -17.44 15.37
N ALA A 94 27.28 -17.59 15.86
CA ALA A 94 26.79 -16.89 17.05
C ALA A 94 27.66 -17.18 18.29
N ALA A 95 28.17 -18.40 18.44
CA ALA A 95 29.07 -18.76 19.54
C ALA A 95 30.43 -18.03 19.49
N HIS A 96 30.80 -17.49 18.33
CA HIS A 96 32.02 -16.70 18.13
C HIS A 96 31.77 -15.18 18.17
N LEU A 97 30.51 -14.73 18.26
CA LEU A 97 30.19 -13.32 18.38
C LEU A 97 30.57 -12.77 19.75
N THR A 98 31.02 -11.52 19.77
CA THR A 98 31.39 -10.81 21.00
C THR A 98 30.71 -9.45 21.08
N ASN A 99 30.29 -9.11 22.29
CA ASN A 99 29.81 -7.80 22.68
C ASN A 99 30.98 -6.94 23.19
N GLN A 100 30.93 -5.63 22.87
CA GLN A 100 31.83 -4.67 23.49
C GLN A 100 31.18 -4.11 24.75
N PRO A 101 31.70 -4.39 25.96
CA PRO A 101 31.14 -3.85 27.18
C PRO A 101 31.31 -2.32 27.21
N MET A 102 30.34 -1.64 27.80
CA MET A 102 30.42 -0.21 28.04
C MET A 102 31.26 0.06 29.28
N ARG A 103 32.18 1.02 29.20
CA ARG A 103 32.98 1.48 30.33
C ARG A 103 32.60 2.90 30.69
N GLN A 104 32.39 3.14 31.98
CA GLN A 104 32.15 4.48 32.49
C GLN A 104 33.49 5.21 32.65
N HIS A 105 33.61 6.38 32.03
CA HIS A 105 34.76 7.26 32.16
C HIS A 105 34.69 8.06 33.47
N SER A 106 35.81 8.64 33.92
CA SER A 106 35.86 9.48 35.12
C SER A 106 34.98 10.73 35.05
N SER A 107 34.54 11.11 33.84
CA SER A 107 33.56 12.16 33.57
C SER A 107 32.10 11.71 33.74
N GLY A 108 31.86 10.45 34.09
CA GLY A 108 30.52 9.85 34.24
C GLY A 108 29.86 9.38 32.94
N LYS A 109 30.47 9.69 31.77
CA LYS A 109 29.98 9.23 30.45
C LYS A 109 30.31 7.76 30.21
N TRP A 110 29.37 7.05 29.61
CA TRP A 110 29.54 5.67 29.17
C TRP A 110 30.01 5.65 27.72
N GLU A 111 31.12 4.97 27.45
CA GLU A 111 31.65 4.76 26.10
C GLU A 111 31.98 3.27 25.90
N PRO A 112 31.90 2.73 24.67
CA PRO A 112 32.34 1.37 24.40
C PRO A 112 33.80 1.18 24.81
N ASP A 113 34.10 0.11 25.54
CA ASP A 113 35.47 -0.22 25.88
C ASP A 113 36.23 -0.63 24.61
N ARG A 114 37.16 0.21 24.18
CA ARG A 114 37.95 0.00 22.97
C ARG A 114 39.04 -1.07 23.15
N ASP A 115 39.25 -1.57 24.37
CA ASP A 115 40.17 -2.68 24.60
C ASP A 115 39.55 -3.99 24.07
N SER A 116 40.10 -4.53 22.97
CA SER A 116 39.61 -5.78 22.39
C SER A 116 39.70 -6.97 23.35
N ARG A 117 40.55 -6.90 24.39
CA ARG A 117 40.60 -7.92 25.47
C ARG A 117 39.39 -7.87 26.40
N ALA A 118 38.63 -6.77 26.39
CA ALA A 118 37.39 -6.64 27.15
C ALA A 118 36.18 -7.19 26.40
N ALA A 119 36.31 -7.61 25.13
CA ALA A 119 35.22 -8.20 24.38
C ALA A 119 34.70 -9.47 25.07
N LEU A 120 33.42 -9.51 25.39
CA LEU A 120 32.75 -10.63 26.05
C LEU A 120 31.94 -11.42 25.02
N PRO A 121 31.82 -12.75 25.12
CA PRO A 121 30.85 -13.48 24.31
C PRO A 121 29.44 -12.90 24.45
N ILE A 122 28.65 -12.98 23.38
CA ILE A 122 27.22 -12.66 23.47
C ILE A 122 26.50 -13.61 24.43
N ASP A 123 25.30 -13.23 24.89
CA ASP A 123 24.39 -14.19 25.48
C ASP A 123 23.85 -15.11 24.38
N TRP A 124 24.52 -16.24 24.19
CA TRP A 124 24.15 -17.22 23.18
C TRP A 124 22.80 -17.89 23.48
N ALA A 125 22.44 -18.03 24.76
CA ALA A 125 21.16 -18.62 25.13
C ALA A 125 20.00 -17.67 24.79
N GLU A 126 20.16 -16.37 25.06
CA GLU A 126 19.22 -15.34 24.61
C GLU A 126 19.09 -15.34 23.08
N PHE A 127 20.21 -15.41 22.34
CA PHE A 127 20.20 -15.51 20.89
C PHE A 127 19.36 -16.70 20.38
N VAL A 128 19.57 -17.88 20.95
CA VAL A 128 18.83 -19.11 20.55
C VAL A 128 17.36 -19.02 20.91
N THR A 129 17.02 -18.55 22.10
CA THR A 129 15.63 -18.42 22.54
C THR A 129 14.85 -17.42 21.69
N HIS A 130 15.47 -16.29 21.32
CA HIS A 130 14.90 -15.34 20.37
C HIS A 130 14.72 -15.93 18.97
N ALA A 131 15.71 -16.67 18.46
CA ALA A 131 15.60 -17.32 17.15
C ALA A 131 14.46 -18.36 17.13
N LEU A 132 14.31 -19.15 18.20
CA LEU A 132 13.20 -20.10 18.33
C LEU A 132 11.85 -19.39 18.39
N ALA A 133 11.72 -18.33 19.18
CA ALA A 133 10.49 -17.55 19.29
C ALA A 133 10.11 -16.90 17.95
N ALA A 134 11.08 -16.32 17.24
CA ALA A 134 10.89 -15.74 15.91
C ALA A 134 10.47 -16.79 14.87
N ALA A 135 11.01 -18.01 14.96
CA ALA A 135 10.58 -19.10 14.09
C ALA A 135 9.14 -19.54 14.41
N ALA A 136 8.80 -19.68 15.69
CA ALA A 136 7.47 -20.10 16.15
C ALA A 136 6.37 -19.12 15.69
N VAL A 137 6.60 -17.81 15.86
CA VAL A 137 5.62 -16.78 15.44
C VAL A 137 5.42 -16.74 13.93
N ASN A 138 6.47 -16.99 13.14
CA ASN A 138 6.36 -17.02 11.68
C ASN A 138 5.53 -18.23 11.18
N ILE A 139 5.43 -19.29 12.00
CA ILE A 139 4.60 -20.48 11.77
C ILE A 139 3.29 -20.42 12.57
N GLU A 140 2.90 -19.24 13.04
CA GLU A 140 1.62 -18.95 13.73
C GLU A 140 1.51 -19.47 15.19
N GLY A 141 2.57 -20.00 15.81
CA GLY A 141 2.52 -20.37 17.22
C GLY A 141 3.46 -21.49 17.65
N THR A 142 3.58 -21.66 18.98
CA THR A 142 4.38 -22.72 19.60
C THR A 142 3.87 -24.13 19.24
N GLU A 143 2.55 -24.34 19.23
CA GLU A 143 2.01 -25.68 18.90
C GLU A 143 2.10 -26.00 17.40
N GLN A 144 1.99 -24.99 16.53
CA GLN A 144 2.10 -25.15 15.09
C GLN A 144 3.52 -25.58 14.68
N ILE A 145 4.56 -24.93 15.24
CA ILE A 145 5.95 -25.31 14.93
C ILE A 145 6.33 -26.69 15.48
N LEU A 146 5.64 -27.18 16.51
CA LEU A 146 5.87 -28.51 17.12
C LEU A 146 4.97 -29.63 16.57
N ALA A 147 4.14 -29.34 15.57
CA ALA A 147 3.13 -30.26 15.04
C ALA A 147 3.70 -31.53 14.38
N GLY A 148 4.98 -31.54 13.99
CA GLY A 148 5.60 -32.67 13.29
C GLY A 148 5.75 -33.94 14.13
N ARG A 149 5.97 -33.80 15.44
CA ARG A 149 6.02 -34.94 16.37
C ARG A 149 5.57 -34.54 17.79
N PRO A 150 4.26 -34.34 17.99
CA PRO A 150 3.71 -33.98 19.29
C PRO A 150 4.04 -35.06 20.33
N GLY A 151 4.35 -34.64 21.57
CA GLY A 151 4.65 -35.55 22.68
C GLY A 151 6.05 -36.17 22.67
N SER A 152 6.91 -35.82 21.70
CA SER A 152 8.33 -36.13 21.81
C SER A 152 8.99 -35.34 22.94
N TRP A 153 10.02 -35.92 23.57
CA TRP A 153 10.74 -35.23 24.64
C TRP A 153 11.45 -33.99 24.10
N GLU A 154 11.92 -34.03 22.85
CA GLU A 154 12.51 -32.88 22.17
C GLU A 154 11.48 -31.75 22.03
N ALA A 155 10.29 -32.05 21.52
CA ALA A 155 9.22 -31.06 21.40
C ALA A 155 8.83 -30.47 22.75
N GLU A 156 8.80 -31.28 23.81
CA GLU A 156 8.52 -30.79 25.16
C GLU A 156 9.60 -29.84 25.68
N ARG A 157 10.89 -30.10 25.40
CA ARG A 157 11.98 -29.18 25.78
C ARG A 157 11.93 -27.87 24.99
N VAL A 158 11.62 -27.94 23.71
CA VAL A 158 11.44 -26.74 22.88
C VAL A 158 10.23 -25.94 23.36
N ARG A 159 9.10 -26.60 23.69
CA ARG A 159 7.92 -25.96 24.28
C ARG A 159 8.27 -25.22 25.57
N GLN A 160 8.91 -25.90 26.52
CA GLN A 160 9.32 -25.27 27.79
C GLN A 160 10.21 -24.05 27.57
N THR A 161 11.14 -24.14 26.60
CA THR A 161 12.04 -23.04 26.25
C THR A 161 11.26 -21.85 25.67
N LEU A 162 10.33 -22.11 24.74
CA LEU A 162 9.46 -21.09 24.16
C LEU A 162 8.57 -20.45 25.23
N GLN A 163 7.91 -21.25 26.08
CA GLN A 163 7.06 -20.74 27.15
C GLN A 163 7.82 -19.86 28.16
N SER A 164 9.09 -20.19 28.41
CA SER A 164 9.97 -19.38 29.26
C SER A 164 10.32 -18.02 28.63
N THR A 165 10.24 -17.93 27.30
CA THR A 165 10.64 -16.76 26.51
C THR A 165 9.45 -15.88 26.12
N VAL A 166 8.33 -16.48 25.72
CA VAL A 166 7.16 -15.78 25.16
C VAL A 166 5.89 -15.93 26.00
N GLY A 167 5.95 -16.61 27.15
CA GLY A 167 4.81 -16.89 28.00
C GLY A 167 4.10 -18.20 27.66
N VAL A 168 3.24 -18.67 28.58
CA VAL A 168 2.63 -20.02 28.50
C VAL A 168 1.65 -20.12 27.34
N ASP A 169 0.98 -19.01 27.02
CA ASP A 169 -0.06 -18.89 25.99
C ASP A 169 0.40 -17.98 24.83
N ASP A 170 1.71 -17.94 24.55
CA ASP A 170 2.34 -17.15 23.48
C ASP A 170 2.09 -15.62 23.60
N GLU A 171 1.91 -15.10 24.83
CA GLU A 171 1.53 -13.71 25.09
C GLU A 171 2.49 -12.67 24.48
N ASP A 172 3.79 -12.97 24.47
CA ASP A 172 4.86 -12.11 23.95
C ASP A 172 5.34 -12.51 22.56
N LEU A 173 4.74 -13.54 21.95
CA LEU A 173 5.22 -14.15 20.71
C LEU A 173 5.20 -13.16 19.52
N VAL A 174 4.17 -12.32 19.44
CA VAL A 174 4.01 -11.31 18.36
C VAL A 174 5.18 -10.33 18.30
N ARG A 175 5.82 -10.02 19.43
CA ARG A 175 6.97 -9.10 19.50
C ARG A 175 8.21 -9.62 18.79
N GLN A 176 8.28 -10.94 18.58
CA GLN A 176 9.42 -11.63 17.98
C GLN A 176 9.28 -11.82 16.47
N ARG A 177 8.18 -11.33 15.86
CA ARG A 177 7.88 -11.58 14.46
C ARG A 177 8.88 -10.90 13.53
N THR A 178 9.43 -11.69 12.61
CA THR A 178 10.41 -11.23 11.61
C THR A 178 9.87 -11.27 10.19
N GLU A 179 8.86 -12.10 9.92
CA GLU A 179 8.16 -12.11 8.64
C GLU A 179 7.01 -11.10 8.59
N LEU A 180 6.81 -10.49 7.41
CA LEU A 180 5.75 -9.51 7.19
C LEU A 180 4.37 -10.10 7.48
N VAL A 181 3.53 -9.32 8.17
CA VAL A 181 2.11 -9.66 8.35
C VAL A 181 1.37 -9.36 7.05
N VAL A 182 0.78 -10.38 6.44
CA VAL A 182 -0.09 -10.21 5.27
C VAL A 182 -1.51 -9.96 5.78
N ILE A 183 -1.93 -8.70 5.79
CA ILE A 183 -3.31 -8.36 6.17
C ILE A 183 -4.17 -8.44 4.91
N GLY A 184 -4.94 -9.51 4.79
CA GLY A 184 -5.98 -9.63 3.76
C GLY A 184 -7.12 -8.67 4.08
N LEU A 185 -7.10 -7.48 3.47
CA LEU A 185 -8.21 -6.54 3.58
C LEU A 185 -9.39 -7.03 2.73
N TRP A 186 -10.53 -7.28 3.38
CA TRP A 186 -11.79 -7.48 2.69
C TRP A 186 -12.35 -6.14 2.25
N VAL A 187 -11.86 -5.65 1.11
CA VAL A 187 -12.21 -4.34 0.54
C VAL A 187 -13.73 -4.18 0.39
N ASP A 188 -14.44 -5.23 -0.02
CA ASP A 188 -15.90 -5.21 -0.19
C ASP A 188 -16.65 -4.87 1.11
N ARG A 189 -16.19 -5.39 2.26
CA ARG A 189 -16.78 -5.11 3.57
C ARG A 189 -16.52 -3.68 4.03
N ILE A 190 -15.31 -3.16 3.77
CA ILE A 190 -14.91 -1.79 4.12
C ILE A 190 -15.71 -0.78 3.27
N LEU A 191 -15.90 -1.08 1.99
CA LEU A 191 -16.67 -0.22 1.08
C LEU A 191 -18.17 -0.25 1.37
N ARG A 192 -18.71 -1.37 1.88
CA ARG A 192 -20.13 -1.50 2.22
C ARG A 192 -20.58 -0.53 3.31
N ASP A 193 -19.79 -0.39 4.37
CA ASP A 193 -20.06 0.58 5.45
C ASP A 193 -20.08 2.02 4.91
N THR A 194 -19.23 2.33 3.93
CA THR A 194 -19.17 3.67 3.31
C THR A 194 -20.35 3.92 2.37
N TYR A 195 -20.85 2.88 1.70
CA TYR A 195 -21.96 2.99 0.74
C TYR A 195 -23.29 3.39 1.42
N ASP A 196 -23.55 2.85 2.62
CA ASP A 196 -24.75 3.17 3.39
C ASP A 196 -24.74 4.64 3.87
N ASP A 197 -23.57 5.18 4.22
CA ASP A 197 -23.41 6.60 4.57
C ASP A 197 -23.66 7.53 3.38
N TYR A 198 -23.14 7.19 2.19
CA TYR A 198 -23.41 7.95 0.96
C TYR A 198 -24.89 7.93 0.59
N ARG A 199 -25.55 6.77 0.70
CA ARG A 199 -27.00 6.64 0.47
C ARG A 199 -27.81 7.52 1.43
N ASN A 200 -27.45 7.53 2.72
CA ASN A 200 -28.13 8.35 3.71
C ASN A 200 -27.96 9.85 3.43
N ALA A 201 -26.76 10.28 3.04
CA ALA A 201 -26.50 11.67 2.65
C ALA A 201 -27.30 12.09 1.41
N GLU A 202 -27.40 11.22 0.40
CA GLU A 202 -28.18 11.45 -0.82
C GLU A 202 -29.69 11.61 -0.53
N LEU A 203 -30.22 10.77 0.36
CA LEU A 203 -31.62 10.85 0.81
C LEU A 203 -31.89 12.16 1.56
N GLU A 204 -30.98 12.60 2.43
CA GLU A 204 -31.15 13.87 3.15
C GLU A 204 -31.02 15.08 2.22
N LEU A 205 -30.14 15.05 1.22
CA LEU A 205 -30.06 16.11 0.20
C LEU A 205 -31.34 16.20 -0.62
N SER A 206 -31.89 15.06 -1.04
CA SER A 206 -33.16 15.01 -1.77
C SER A 206 -34.31 15.56 -0.94
N ARG A 207 -34.40 15.15 0.35
CA ARG A 207 -35.40 15.67 1.29
C ARG A 207 -35.31 17.19 1.46
N ARG A 208 -34.09 17.73 1.52
CA ARG A 208 -33.87 19.18 1.62
C ARG A 208 -34.28 19.90 0.35
N GLN A 209 -33.99 19.33 -0.80
CA GLN A 209 -34.35 19.91 -2.09
C GLN A 209 -35.87 19.95 -2.29
N ASP A 210 -36.58 18.88 -1.92
CA ASP A 210 -38.05 18.83 -1.98
C ASP A 210 -38.71 19.81 -0.99
N ALA A 211 -38.01 20.15 0.10
CA ALA A 211 -38.48 21.13 1.08
C ALA A 211 -38.23 22.58 0.65
N ILE A 212 -37.48 22.84 -0.43
CA ILE A 212 -37.33 24.19 -0.99
C ILE A 212 -38.65 24.54 -1.68
N PRO A 213 -39.38 25.58 -1.22
CA PRO A 213 -40.58 26.04 -1.90
C PRO A 213 -40.23 26.42 -3.32
N GLN A 214 -40.94 25.86 -4.31
CA GLN A 214 -40.78 26.33 -5.68
C GLN A 214 -41.22 27.79 -5.75
N PRO A 215 -40.53 28.63 -6.54
CA PRO A 215 -40.98 29.99 -6.77
C PRO A 215 -42.40 29.93 -7.35
N ASP A 216 -43.32 30.74 -6.82
CA ASP A 216 -44.64 30.90 -7.42
C ASP A 216 -44.45 31.50 -8.82
N ASP A 217 -44.59 30.68 -9.86
CA ASP A 217 -44.57 31.06 -11.28
C ASP A 217 -45.79 31.91 -11.68
N GLN A 218 -46.40 32.64 -10.73
CA GLN A 218 -47.46 33.59 -11.02
C GLN A 218 -46.80 34.94 -11.34
N PRO A 219 -46.66 35.33 -12.62
CA PRO A 219 -46.26 36.69 -12.95
C PRO A 219 -47.23 37.64 -12.24
N PRO A 220 -46.76 38.76 -11.67
CA PRO A 220 -47.64 39.70 -10.97
C PRO A 220 -48.79 40.05 -11.92
N GLY A 221 -50.02 39.76 -11.48
CA GLY A 221 -51.23 39.80 -12.29
C GLY A 221 -51.51 41.17 -12.93
N PRO A 222 -52.61 41.28 -13.70
CA PRO A 222 -52.84 42.40 -14.60
C PRO A 222 -52.77 43.74 -13.84
N PHE A 223 -51.84 44.60 -14.28
CA PHE A 223 -51.69 45.95 -13.76
C PHE A 223 -52.87 46.81 -14.22
N SER A 224 -53.22 47.82 -13.43
CA SER A 224 -54.18 48.84 -13.87
C SER A 224 -53.42 49.99 -14.56
N PRO A 225 -53.96 50.58 -15.63
CA PRO A 225 -53.40 51.80 -16.22
C PRO A 225 -53.29 52.97 -15.22
N ASP A 226 -54.12 52.97 -14.18
CA ASP A 226 -54.15 53.99 -13.13
C ASP A 226 -53.30 53.60 -11.89
N ASP A 227 -52.51 52.52 -11.95
CA ASP A 227 -51.62 52.11 -10.87
C ASP A 227 -50.54 53.18 -10.65
N THR A 228 -50.56 53.81 -9.49
CA THR A 228 -49.66 54.92 -9.12
C THR A 228 -48.19 54.54 -9.14
N ARG A 229 -47.84 53.23 -9.12
CA ARG A 229 -46.45 52.75 -9.26
C ARG A 229 -45.92 52.85 -10.69
N ILE A 230 -46.79 52.93 -11.69
CA ILE A 230 -46.46 52.81 -13.12
C ILE A 230 -46.93 54.04 -13.90
N ALA A 231 -48.02 54.69 -13.47
CA ALA A 231 -48.61 55.86 -14.13
C ALA A 231 -47.66 57.08 -14.27
N ALA A 232 -46.58 57.13 -13.48
CA ALA A 232 -45.55 58.16 -13.58
C ALA A 232 -44.43 57.84 -14.59
N VAL A 233 -44.41 56.64 -15.18
CA VAL A 233 -43.38 56.18 -16.10
C VAL A 233 -43.86 56.35 -17.53
N ASP A 234 -43.39 57.41 -18.17
CA ASP A 234 -43.81 57.94 -19.47
C ASP A 234 -43.41 57.09 -20.69
N TRP A 235 -42.75 55.95 -20.47
CA TRP A 235 -42.35 54.98 -21.50
C TRP A 235 -42.89 53.56 -21.26
N ILE A 236 -43.79 53.39 -20.29
CA ILE A 236 -44.47 52.11 -19.99
C ILE A 236 -45.99 52.36 -20.04
N ARG A 237 -46.72 51.52 -20.79
CA ARG A 237 -48.19 51.52 -20.85
C ARG A 237 -48.73 50.15 -20.49
N VAL A 238 -49.94 50.10 -19.95
CA VAL A 238 -50.65 48.84 -19.72
C VAL A 238 -51.62 48.59 -20.87
N ASP A 239 -51.63 47.39 -21.44
CA ASP A 239 -52.56 46.99 -22.51
C ASP A 239 -53.96 46.66 -21.98
N GLU A 240 -54.90 46.39 -22.89
CA GLU A 240 -56.29 46.07 -22.55
C GLU A 240 -56.46 44.78 -21.73
N ASN A 241 -55.42 43.95 -21.66
CA ASN A 241 -55.38 42.72 -20.87
C ASN A 241 -54.61 42.89 -19.55
N GLY A 242 -54.12 44.10 -19.23
CA GLY A 242 -53.40 44.39 -18.00
C GLY A 242 -51.89 44.11 -18.05
N TYR A 243 -51.31 43.88 -19.22
CA TYR A 243 -49.87 43.63 -19.37
C TYR A 243 -49.09 44.90 -19.69
N LEU A 244 -47.85 44.97 -19.20
CA LEU A 244 -46.96 46.11 -19.42
C LEU A 244 -46.32 46.05 -20.82
N ILE A 245 -46.51 47.11 -21.59
CA ILE A 245 -45.88 47.39 -22.88
C ILE A 245 -44.90 48.54 -22.71
N VAL A 246 -43.66 48.33 -23.16
CA VAL A 246 -42.59 49.35 -23.14
C VAL A 246 -42.57 50.07 -24.49
N GLU A 247 -42.85 51.37 -24.50
CA GLU A 247 -42.75 52.21 -25.70
C GLU A 247 -41.36 52.86 -25.77
N GLY A 248 -40.52 52.34 -26.66
CA GLY A 248 -39.19 52.92 -26.89
C GLY A 248 -39.28 54.27 -27.60
N LYS A 249 -38.78 55.35 -26.99
CA LYS A 249 -38.52 56.62 -27.70
C LYS A 249 -37.52 56.36 -28.83
N VAL A 250 -37.97 56.48 -30.09
CA VAL A 250 -37.09 56.43 -31.26
C VAL A 250 -36.25 57.71 -31.31
N GLY A 251 -34.99 57.60 -30.90
CA GLY A 251 -33.98 58.64 -31.06
C GLY A 251 -32.60 58.02 -31.29
N GLY A 252 -32.16 57.99 -32.56
CA GLY A 252 -30.76 57.78 -32.94
C GLY A 252 -30.38 56.34 -33.30
N ALA A 253 -30.33 56.07 -34.60
CA ALA A 253 -30.01 54.79 -35.22
C ALA A 253 -28.61 54.26 -34.90
N ARG A 254 -28.49 52.93 -34.78
CA ARG A 254 -27.49 52.13 -35.54
C ARG A 254 -27.93 50.67 -35.65
N SER A 255 -27.96 50.24 -36.90
CA SER A 255 -28.50 49.01 -37.44
C SER A 255 -27.67 47.75 -37.17
N SER A 256 -28.35 46.62 -37.38
CA SER A 256 -27.86 45.25 -37.60
C SER A 256 -27.48 44.49 -36.34
N GLY A 257 -27.99 43.29 -36.09
CA GLY A 257 -28.83 42.40 -36.88
C GLY A 257 -28.83 41.06 -36.16
N HIS A 258 -29.94 40.76 -35.49
CA HIS A 258 -30.16 39.53 -34.74
C HIS A 258 -30.33 38.35 -35.71
N ARG A 259 -29.66 37.22 -35.44
CA ARG A 259 -30.11 35.92 -35.95
C ARG A 259 -29.90 34.84 -34.90
N THR A 260 -31.01 34.50 -34.25
CA THR A 260 -31.25 33.31 -33.43
C THR A 260 -31.22 32.05 -34.31
N ALA A 261 -30.59 30.97 -33.83
CA ALA A 261 -30.74 29.64 -34.42
C ALA A 261 -31.17 28.63 -33.34
N ARG A 262 -32.39 28.12 -33.53
CA ARG A 262 -33.01 26.97 -32.84
C ARG A 262 -32.23 25.67 -33.10
N ARG A 263 -32.17 24.79 -32.08
CA ARG A 263 -32.05 23.31 -32.23
C ARG A 263 -33.41 22.71 -32.61
N PRO A 264 -33.46 21.57 -33.34
CA PRO A 264 -33.56 20.26 -32.67
C PRO A 264 -32.90 19.07 -33.42
N SER A 265 -32.58 17.99 -32.68
CA SER A 265 -32.35 16.60 -33.17
C SER A 265 -33.71 15.85 -33.26
N PRO A 266 -33.83 14.52 -33.51
CA PRO A 266 -33.05 13.49 -34.25
C PRO A 266 -33.91 12.75 -35.33
N GLU A 267 -33.36 11.79 -36.10
CA GLU A 267 -33.99 10.52 -36.61
C GLU A 267 -33.19 9.91 -37.80
N GLY A 268 -32.99 8.58 -37.83
CA GLY A 268 -32.52 7.78 -38.99
C GLY A 268 -33.71 7.18 -39.77
N PRO A 269 -33.63 6.04 -40.50
CA PRO A 269 -32.54 5.30 -41.16
C PRO A 269 -32.77 5.18 -42.71
N ASP A 270 -32.20 4.15 -43.36
CA ASP A 270 -32.32 3.67 -44.76
C ASP A 270 -31.32 4.20 -45.81
N GLN A 271 -30.24 3.43 -46.03
CA GLN A 271 -30.04 2.57 -47.22
C GLN A 271 -28.79 1.69 -47.06
#